data_AF-A0A367IP90-F1
#
_entry.id   AF-A0A367IP90-F1
#
_cell.length_a   1.000
_cell.length_b   1.000
_cell.length_c   1.000
_cell.angle_alpha   90.00
_cell.angle_beta   90.00
_cell.angle_gamma   90.00
#
_symmetry.space_group_name_H-M   'P 1'
#
loop_
_entity.id
_entity.type
_entity.pdbx_description
1 polymer ?
#
loop_
_entity_poly.entity_id
_entity_poly.type
_entity_poly.pdbx_seq_one_letter_code
_entity_poly.pdbx_strand_id
1 'polypeptide(L)'
;MSNILVLSQTDVETLLSRTNAQVCNQIVDLMEETFQKYTASHSNTDIASKVQSPQRVGVKSSFHHVLFMPSRLEETTSIKIVSVPTKDGKG
;
A
#
# COMPACT_ATOMS: atom_id res chain seq x y z
N MET A 1 -9.99 -21.19 12.19
CA MET A 1 -9.08 -21.30 11.03
C MET A 1 -9.02 -19.93 10.38
N SER A 2 -7.84 -19.42 10.07
CA SER A 2 -7.71 -18.17 9.32
C SER A 2 -7.81 -18.48 7.83
N ASN A 3 -8.77 -17.89 7.13
CA ASN A 3 -8.95 -18.07 5.69
C ASN A 3 -8.25 -16.92 4.95
N ILE A 4 -7.52 -17.22 3.88
CA ILE A 4 -6.89 -16.21 3.04
C ILE A 4 -7.92 -15.77 1.98
N LEU A 5 -8.27 -14.48 1.99
CA LEU A 5 -9.05 -13.87 0.91
C LEU A 5 -8.11 -13.54 -0.26
N VAL A 6 -8.42 -14.07 -1.44
CA VAL A 6 -7.68 -13.78 -2.68
C VAL A 6 -8.60 -12.96 -3.59
N LEU A 7 -8.15 -11.78 -4.00
CA LEU A 7 -8.86 -10.89 -4.91
C LEU A 7 -8.08 -10.77 -6.23
N SER A 8 -8.76 -10.98 -7.35
CA SER A 8 -8.22 -10.72 -8.67
C SER A 8 -8.20 -9.22 -8.98
N GLN A 9 -7.57 -8.86 -10.10
CA GLN A 9 -7.61 -7.48 -10.60
C GLN A 9 -9.05 -7.03 -10.90
N THR A 10 -9.89 -7.88 -11.50
CA THR A 10 -11.30 -7.56 -11.78
C THR A 10 -12.11 -7.34 -10.50
N ASP A 11 -11.85 -8.12 -9.44
CA ASP A 11 -12.51 -7.92 -8.14
C ASP A 11 -12.15 -6.56 -7.57
N VAL A 12 -10.86 -6.19 -7.61
CA VAL A 12 -10.38 -4.88 -7.13
C VAL A 12 -10.95 -3.74 -7.98
N GLU A 13 -11.02 -3.88 -9.29
CA GLU A 13 -11.63 -2.87 -10.17
C GLU A 13 -13.12 -2.68 -9.89
N THR A 14 -13.84 -3.76 -9.63
CA THR A 14 -15.25 -3.72 -9.25
C THR A 14 -15.43 -3.04 -7.89
N LEU A 15 -14.60 -3.38 -6.90
CA LEU A 15 -14.64 -2.76 -5.57
C LEU A 15 -14.31 -1.26 -5.62
N LEU A 16 -13.31 -0.89 -6.40
CA LEU A 16 -12.86 0.50 -6.52
C LEU A 16 -13.63 1.31 -7.56
N SER A 17 -14.55 0.67 -8.31
CA SER A 17 -15.50 1.22 -9.30
C SER A 17 -15.23 2.68 -9.67
N ARG A 18 -14.17 2.92 -10.45
CA ARG A 18 -13.64 4.27 -10.73
C ARG A 18 -14.62 5.19 -11.48
N THR A 19 -15.73 4.65 -11.96
CA THR A 19 -16.84 5.37 -12.59
C THR A 19 -17.87 5.89 -11.57
N ASN A 20 -17.76 5.47 -10.30
CA ASN A 20 -18.61 5.91 -9.21
C ASN A 20 -17.90 7.00 -8.40
N ALA A 21 -18.38 8.24 -8.55
CA ALA A 21 -17.78 9.41 -7.90
C ALA A 21 -17.78 9.31 -6.36
N GLN A 22 -18.79 8.66 -5.77
CA GLN A 22 -18.91 8.48 -4.33
C GLN A 22 -17.81 7.57 -3.80
N VAL A 23 -17.51 6.46 -4.49
CA VAL A 23 -16.40 5.56 -4.13
C VAL A 23 -15.06 6.28 -4.24
N CYS A 24 -14.87 7.09 -5.29
CA CYS A 24 -13.67 7.90 -5.44
C CYS A 24 -13.47 8.89 -4.27
N ASN A 25 -14.54 9.58 -3.83
CA ASN A 25 -14.46 10.49 -2.69
C ASN A 25 -14.12 9.74 -1.39
N GLN A 26 -14.73 8.58 -1.14
CA GLN A 26 -14.40 7.76 0.02
C GLN A 26 -12.93 7.33 0.05
N ILE A 27 -12.33 7.05 -1.11
CA ILE A 27 -10.89 6.75 -1.21
C ILE A 27 -10.06 7.98 -0.84
N VAL A 28 -10.45 9.17 -1.31
CA VAL A 28 -9.75 10.43 -0.99
C VAL A 28 -9.82 10.72 0.50
N ASP A 29 -11.01 10.61 1.12
CA ASP A 29 -11.20 10.82 2.56
C ASP A 29 -10.34 9.84 3.37
N LEU A 30 -10.30 8.56 2.96
CA LEU A 30 -9.47 7.54 3.58
C LEU A 30 -7.96 7.86 3.43
N MET A 31 -7.55 8.38 2.27
CA MET A 31 -6.17 8.81 2.05
C MET A 31 -5.79 9.98 2.95
N GLU A 32 -6.67 10.98 3.08
CA GLU A 32 -6.48 12.12 3.98
C GLU A 32 -6.27 11.65 5.42
N GLU A 33 -7.20 10.84 5.95
CA GLU A 33 -7.11 10.30 7.31
C GLU A 33 -5.81 9.51 7.51
N THR A 34 -5.43 8.71 6.52
CA THR A 34 -4.20 7.92 6.55
C THR A 34 -2.96 8.84 6.63
N PHE A 35 -2.90 9.90 5.82
CA PHE A 35 -1.79 10.85 5.86
C PHE A 35 -1.70 11.61 7.18
N GLN A 36 -2.83 12.01 7.75
CA GLN A 36 -2.88 12.64 9.06
C GLN A 36 -2.30 11.72 10.14
N LYS A 37 -2.71 10.45 10.16
CA LYS A 37 -2.20 9.45 11.12
C LYS A 37 -0.70 9.22 10.99
N TYR A 38 -0.19 9.04 9.77
CA TYR A 38 1.26 8.90 9.56
C TYR A 38 2.04 10.15 9.96
N THR A 39 1.50 11.35 9.71
CA THR A 39 2.17 12.60 10.10
C THR A 39 2.22 12.71 11.63
N ALA A 40 1.10 12.47 12.31
CA ALA A 40 1.01 12.50 13.77
C ALA A 40 1.92 11.48 14.46
N SER A 41 2.18 10.33 13.82
CA SER A 41 3.03 9.28 14.40
C SER A 41 4.51 9.68 14.51
N HIS A 42 4.96 10.70 13.76
CA HIS A 42 6.33 11.21 13.86
C HIS A 42 6.60 12.00 15.15
N SER A 43 5.56 12.58 15.74
CA SER A 43 5.67 13.43 16.94
C SER A 43 5.07 12.79 18.20
N ASN A 44 4.38 11.65 18.08
CA ASN A 44 3.74 10.95 19.19
C ASN A 44 4.14 9.47 19.22
N THR A 45 4.88 9.08 20.26
CA THR A 45 5.42 7.72 20.45
C THR A 45 4.34 6.65 20.64
N ASP A 46 3.20 7.00 21.25
CA ASP A 46 2.11 6.05 21.46
C ASP A 46 1.45 5.68 20.13
N ILE A 47 1.32 6.66 19.23
CA ILE A 47 0.81 6.49 17.87
C ILE A 47 1.84 5.78 16.98
N ALA A 48 3.14 6.08 17.15
CA ALA A 48 4.24 5.47 16.40
C ALA A 48 4.28 3.94 16.51
N SER A 49 3.83 3.36 17.62
CA SER A 49 3.73 1.91 17.79
C SER A 49 2.67 1.25 16.89
N LYS A 50 1.68 2.02 16.44
CA LYS A 50 0.52 1.55 15.66
C LYS A 50 0.53 2.03 14.21
N VAL A 51 1.30 3.06 13.89
CA VAL A 51 1.33 3.70 12.58
C VAL A 51 2.77 3.83 12.09
N GLN A 52 3.16 2.92 11.19
CA GLN A 52 4.56 2.71 10.78
C GLN A 52 4.65 2.56 9.27
N SER A 53 5.53 3.33 8.64
CA SER A 53 5.87 3.18 7.23
C SER A 53 7.39 3.21 7.10
N PRO A 54 8.07 2.08 7.38
CA PRO A 54 9.52 2.00 7.25
C PRO A 54 9.96 2.24 5.80
N GLN A 55 11.26 2.54 5.64
CA GLN A 55 11.85 2.76 4.33
C GLN A 55 11.65 1.54 3.42
N ARG A 56 11.33 1.81 2.14
CA ARG A 56 11.17 0.79 1.10
C ARG A 56 12.44 -0.04 0.97
N VAL A 57 12.30 -1.35 0.95
CA VAL A 57 13.41 -2.29 0.76
C VAL A 57 13.45 -2.74 -0.71
N GLY A 58 14.63 -2.66 -1.34
CA GLY A 58 14.83 -3.04 -2.73
C GLY A 58 15.75 -4.25 -2.87
N VAL A 59 15.35 -5.23 -3.67
CA VAL A 59 16.17 -6.39 -4.07
C VAL A 59 16.42 -6.31 -5.57
N LYS A 60 17.69 -6.18 -5.95
CA LYS A 60 18.10 -6.18 -7.36
C LYS A 60 18.28 -7.63 -7.83
N SER A 61 17.63 -7.97 -8.94
CA SER A 61 17.89 -9.19 -9.70
C SER A 61 18.45 -8.84 -11.08
N SER A 62 18.78 -9.85 -11.88
CA SER A 62 19.32 -9.65 -13.24
C SER A 62 18.35 -8.89 -14.16
N PHE A 63 17.04 -9.08 -13.99
CA PHE A 63 16.01 -8.54 -14.89
C PHE A 63 15.01 -7.61 -14.21
N HIS A 64 14.95 -7.62 -12.88
CA HIS A 64 13.98 -6.82 -12.13
C HIS A 64 14.62 -6.17 -10.90
N HIS A 65 14.06 -5.04 -10.52
CA HIS A 65 14.18 -4.45 -9.20
C HIS A 65 12.87 -4.70 -8.46
N VAL A 66 12.91 -5.58 -7.46
CA VAL A 66 11.75 -5.88 -6.62
C VAL A 66 11.75 -4.93 -5.44
N LEU A 67 10.63 -4.26 -5.21
CA LEU A 67 10.42 -3.25 -4.19
C LEU A 67 9.38 -3.76 -3.19
N PHE A 68 9.77 -3.79 -1.92
CA PHE A 68 8.90 -4.11 -0.80
C PHE A 68 8.57 -2.82 -0.06
N MET A 69 7.27 -2.54 0.07
CA MET A 69 6.76 -1.36 0.77
C MET A 69 5.89 -1.83 1.94
N PRO A 70 6.50 -2.23 3.07
CA PRO A 70 5.76 -2.63 4.26
C PRO A 70 5.20 -1.41 4.98
N SER A 71 4.01 -1.56 5.56
CA SER A 71 3.38 -0.54 6.40
C SER A 71 2.45 -1.16 7.44
N ARG A 72 2.24 -0.44 8.54
CA ARG A 72 1.24 -0.76 9.55
C ARG A 72 0.38 0.48 9.82
N LEU A 73 -0.93 0.28 9.81
CA LEU A 73 -1.92 1.28 10.20
C LEU A 73 -2.90 0.58 11.17
N GLU A 74 -2.78 0.91 12.45
CA GLU A 74 -3.56 0.32 13.55
C GLU A 74 -3.38 -1.20 13.63
N GLU A 75 -4.45 -1.96 13.39
CA GLU A 75 -4.44 -3.43 13.42
C GLU A 75 -4.10 -4.04 12.06
N THR A 76 -4.04 -3.23 10.99
CA THR A 76 -3.74 -3.70 9.64
C THR A 76 -2.26 -3.58 9.34
N THR A 77 -1.61 -4.71 9.04
CA THR A 77 -0.24 -4.75 8.50
C THR A 77 -0.31 -5.18 7.04
N SER A 78 0.33 -4.42 6.16
CA SER A 78 0.31 -4.66 4.72
C SER A 78 1.70 -4.54 4.12
N ILE A 79 1.92 -5.28 3.02
CA ILE A 79 3.14 -5.17 2.23
C ILE A 79 2.74 -5.07 0.77
N LYS A 80 3.04 -3.93 0.13
CA LYS A 80 2.95 -3.82 -1.33
C LYS A 80 4.27 -4.28 -1.94
N ILE A 81 4.21 -5.30 -2.79
CA ILE A 81 5.36 -5.82 -3.53
C ILE A 81 5.20 -5.40 -4.99
N VAL A 82 6.22 -4.73 -5.54
CA VAL A 82 6.23 -4.28 -6.94
C VAL A 82 7.51 -4.75 -7.61
N SER A 83 7.39 -5.35 -8.79
CA SER A 83 8.54 -5.76 -9.60
C SER A 83 8.67 -4.83 -10.80
N VAL A 84 9.80 -4.14 -10.92
CA VAL A 84 10.07 -3.20 -12.03
C VAL A 84 11.21 -3.75 -12.89
N PRO A 85 11.07 -3.87 -14.21
CA PRO A 85 12.18 -4.29 -15.08
C PRO A 85 13.42 -3.40 -14.95
N THR A 86 14.64 -3.97 -15.05
CA THR A 86 15.92 -3.24 -14.89
C THR A 86 16.39 -2.51 -16.14
N LYS A 87 15.80 -2.79 -17.30
CA LYS A 87 16.04 -2.11 -18.58
C LYS A 87 14.73 -1.62 -19.16
N ASP A 88 14.77 -0.46 -19.84
CA ASP A 88 13.69 -0.03 -20.72
C ASP A 88 13.25 -1.21 -21.57
N GLY A 89 11.96 -1.55 -21.55
CA GLY A 89 11.36 -2.63 -22.33
C GLY A 89 11.35 -2.34 -23.83
N LYS A 90 12.51 -1.98 -24.39
CA LYS A 90 12.80 -1.89 -25.82
C LYS A 90 13.83 -2.97 -26.14
N GLY A 91 13.37 -4.20 -26.15
CA GLY A 91 13.88 -5.22 -27.07
C GLY A 91 13.16 -5.06 -28.38
#